data_AF-A0ABD3UC87-F1
#
_entry.id   AF-A0ABD3UC87-F1
#
_cell.length_a   1.000
_cell.length_b   1.000
_cell.length_c   1.000
_cell.angle_alpha   90.00
_cell.angle_beta   90.00
_cell.angle_gamma   90.00
#
_symmetry.space_group_name_H-M   'P 1'
#
loop_
_entity.id
_entity.type
_entity.pdbx_description
1 polymer ?
#
loop_
_entity_poly.entity_id
_entity_poly.type
_entity_poly.pdbx_seq_one_letter_code
_entity_poly.pdbx_strand_id
1 'polypeptide(L)'
;MENGMAFPPVYMMAIVSPQVYAVLLATYGVRSSKRGCILSSSDSHSCANNRGWCRQPCFSHEYVDRISSVVCGRYKCCRPK
;
A
#
# COMPACT_ATOMS: atom_id res chain seq x y z
N MET A 1 -14.06 -8.27 18.26
CA MET A 1 -14.96 -8.64 17.15
C MET A 1 -14.11 -8.59 15.88
N GLU A 2 -13.67 -9.75 15.39
CA GLU A 2 -12.99 -9.84 14.09
C GLU A 2 -14.11 -9.83 13.04
N ASN A 3 -14.29 -8.70 12.35
CA ASN A 3 -15.21 -8.66 11.22
C ASN A 3 -14.77 -9.73 10.23
N GLY A 4 -15.68 -10.61 9.81
CA GLY A 4 -15.44 -11.69 8.84
C GLY A 4 -15.11 -11.23 7.42
N MET A 5 -14.57 -10.01 7.27
CA MET A 5 -14.16 -9.43 6.00
C MET A 5 -12.76 -9.93 5.69
N ALA A 6 -12.62 -10.67 4.57
CA ALA A 6 -11.34 -11.17 4.12
C ALA A 6 -10.33 -10.03 3.92
N PHE A 7 -9.10 -10.21 4.39
CA PHE A 7 -8.04 -9.23 4.22
C PHE A 7 -7.69 -9.12 2.72
N PRO A 8 -7.69 -7.91 2.12
CA PRO A 8 -7.59 -7.79 0.67
C PRO A 8 -6.21 -8.25 0.17
N PRO A 9 -6.14 -9.09 -0.88
CA PRO A 9 -4.86 -9.61 -1.39
C PRO A 9 -3.86 -8.55 -1.81
N VAL A 10 -4.31 -7.37 -2.24
CA VAL A 10 -3.43 -6.26 -2.65
C VAL A 10 -2.58 -5.71 -1.50
N TYR A 11 -3.01 -5.88 -0.26
CA TYR A 11 -2.25 -5.47 0.92
C TYR A 11 -1.39 -6.62 1.49
N MET A 12 -1.60 -7.86 1.03
CA MET A 12 -0.83 -9.01 1.55
C MET A 12 0.64 -8.90 1.18
N MET A 13 1.51 -8.94 2.19
CA MET A 13 2.95 -8.75 2.11
C MET A 13 3.38 -7.42 1.48
N ALA A 14 2.47 -6.47 1.33
CA ALA A 14 2.77 -5.16 0.78
C ALA A 14 3.33 -4.23 1.86
N ILE A 15 4.18 -3.30 1.43
CA ILE A 15 4.53 -2.13 2.22
C ILE A 15 3.42 -1.10 2.01
N VAL A 16 2.82 -0.60 3.09
CA VAL A 16 1.71 0.34 3.05
C VAL A 16 2.06 1.65 3.72
N SER A 17 1.49 2.74 3.23
CA SER A 17 1.58 4.06 3.85
C SER A 17 0.97 4.06 5.27
N PRO A 18 1.42 4.99 6.16
CA PRO A 18 0.80 5.20 7.46
C PRO A 18 -0.72 5.42 7.39
N GLN A 19 -1.18 6.16 6.39
CA GLN A 19 -2.61 6.44 6.23
C GLN A 19 -3.40 5.17 5.87
N VAL A 20 -2.90 4.36 4.92
CA VAL A 20 -3.53 3.09 4.56
C VAL A 20 -3.50 2.11 5.73
N TYR A 21 -2.38 2.03 6.45
CA TYR A 21 -2.27 1.17 7.62
C TYR A 21 -3.29 1.53 8.71
N ALA A 22 -3.53 2.82 8.97
CA ALA A 22 -4.55 3.26 9.91
C ALA A 22 -5.96 2.82 9.49
N VAL A 23 -6.29 2.86 8.19
CA VAL A 23 -7.56 2.35 7.66
C VAL A 23 -7.65 0.83 7.86
N LEU A 24 -6.59 0.08 7.53
CA LEU A 24 -6.55 -1.37 7.71
C LEU A 24 -6.74 -1.76 9.19
N LEU A 25 -6.13 -1.02 10.12
CA LEU A 25 -6.31 -1.22 11.55
C LEU A 25 -7.77 -1.01 11.97
N ALA A 26 -8.43 0.04 11.47
CA ALA A 26 -9.81 0.34 11.78
C ALA A 26 -10.79 -0.69 11.19
N THR A 27 -10.50 -1.21 9.99
CA THR A 27 -11.40 -2.12 9.27
C THR A 27 -11.22 -3.59 9.65
N TYR A 28 -9.97 -4.06 9.75
CA TYR A 28 -9.62 -5.48 9.92
C TYR A 28 -8.99 -5.81 11.28
N GLY A 29 -8.66 -4.78 12.07
CA GLY A 29 -8.02 -4.95 13.37
C GLY A 29 -6.51 -5.12 13.30
N VAL A 30 -5.89 -5.07 14.49
CA VAL A 30 -4.43 -5.09 14.67
C VAL A 30 -3.81 -6.41 14.21
N ARG A 31 -4.45 -7.55 14.51
CA ARG A 31 -3.91 -8.88 14.22
C ARG A 31 -3.79 -9.12 12.71
N SER A 32 -4.86 -8.86 11.96
CA SER A 32 -4.90 -9.02 10.51
C SER A 32 -3.93 -8.05 9.83
N SER A 33 -3.91 -6.79 10.25
CA SER A 33 -3.04 -5.77 9.65
C SER A 33 -1.55 -6.07 9.87
N LYS A 34 -1.15 -6.44 11.10
CA LYS A 34 0.24 -6.80 11.41
C LYS A 34 0.73 -8.06 10.68
N ARG A 35 -0.16 -9.01 10.42
CA ARG A 35 0.17 -10.25 9.67
C ARG A 35 0.12 -10.03 8.16
N GLY A 36 -0.76 -9.15 7.71
CA GLY A 36 -1.05 -8.95 6.30
C GLY A 36 -0.08 -8.00 5.62
N CYS A 37 0.41 -6.95 6.27
CA CYS A 37 1.19 -5.90 5.61
C CYS A 37 2.30 -5.33 6.49
N ILE A 38 3.20 -4.57 5.87
CA ILE A 38 4.32 -3.90 6.53
C ILE A 38 4.05 -2.39 6.51
N LEU A 39 4.08 -1.75 7.69
CA LEU A 39 3.95 -0.30 7.79
C LEU A 39 5.23 0.39 7.31
N SER A 40 5.09 1.34 6.38
CA SER A 40 6.13 2.30 6.02
C SER A 40 6.19 3.47 6.98
N SER A 41 7.35 4.11 7.12
CA SER A 41 7.51 5.38 7.84
C SER A 41 6.93 6.58 7.09
N SER A 42 6.69 6.45 5.77
CA SER A 42 6.21 7.53 4.89
C SER A 42 5.32 7.01 3.76
N ASP A 43 4.51 7.89 3.17
CA ASP A 43 3.80 7.63 1.90
C ASP A 43 4.78 7.39 0.73
N SER A 44 6.03 7.84 0.86
CA SER A 44 7.13 7.52 -0.06
C SER A 44 7.80 6.19 0.31
N HIS A 45 7.50 5.12 -0.42
CA HIS A 45 8.06 3.80 -0.22
C HIS A 45 7.99 2.93 -1.49
N SER A 46 8.69 1.80 -1.48
CA SER A 46 8.62 0.81 -2.55
C SER A 46 7.23 0.19 -2.67
N CYS A 47 6.72 0.11 -3.89
CA CYS A 47 5.46 -0.56 -4.23
C CYS A 47 5.67 -1.64 -5.30
N ALA A 48 4.63 -2.43 -5.58
CA ALA A 48 4.65 -3.47 -6.62
C ALA A 48 5.84 -4.46 -6.53
N ASN A 49 6.15 -4.96 -5.33
CA ASN A 49 7.32 -5.83 -5.06
C ASN A 49 8.66 -5.18 -5.46
N ASN A 50 8.85 -3.91 -5.06
CA ASN A 50 10.06 -3.14 -5.37
C ASN A 50 10.29 -2.88 -6.87
N ARG A 51 9.21 -2.95 -7.67
CA ARG A 51 9.21 -2.61 -9.11
C ARG A 51 8.70 -1.20 -9.37
N GLY A 52 8.39 -0.45 -8.32
CA GLY A 52 7.91 0.91 -8.38
C GLY A 52 8.11 1.64 -7.07
N TRP A 53 7.87 2.94 -7.12
CA TRP A 53 8.00 3.83 -5.97
C TRP A 53 6.76 4.70 -5.81
N CYS A 54 6.23 4.75 -4.59
CA CYS A 54 5.13 5.63 -4.25
C CYS A 54 5.60 7.10 -4.27
N ARG A 55 5.01 7.91 -5.15
CA ARG A 55 5.28 9.36 -5.27
C ARG A 55 4.09 10.09 -5.88
N GLN A 56 4.05 11.42 -5.78
CA GLN A 56 2.95 12.23 -6.32
C GLN A 56 3.07 12.53 -7.82
N PRO A 57 4.18 13.13 -8.31
CA PRO A 57 4.46 13.08 -9.73
C PRO A 57 5.29 11.81 -10.03
N CYS A 58 4.75 10.96 -10.91
CA CYS A 58 5.58 10.00 -11.63
C CYS A 58 6.46 10.75 -12.63
N PHE A 59 7.65 10.24 -12.91
CA PHE A 59 8.47 10.77 -14.00
C PHE A 59 7.87 10.41 -15.38
N SER A 60 8.31 11.12 -16.43
CA SER A 60 7.81 10.92 -17.81
C SER A 60 8.05 9.51 -18.37
N HIS A 61 9.09 8.82 -17.88
CA HIS A 61 9.44 7.44 -18.23
C HIS A 61 8.75 6.40 -17.35
N GLU A 62 7.91 6.82 -16.40
CA GLU A 62 7.13 5.94 -15.53
C GLU A 62 5.64 5.96 -15.93
N TYR A 63 4.88 4.96 -15.49
CA TYR A 63 3.42 4.94 -15.53
C TYR A 63 2.85 4.78 -14.12
N VAL A 64 1.61 5.23 -13.94
CA VAL A 64 0.85 5.05 -12.69
C VAL A 64 0.26 3.65 -12.66
N ASP A 65 0.77 2.79 -11.80
CA ASP A 65 0.16 1.51 -11.49
C ASP A 65 -1.01 1.73 -10.51
N ARG A 66 -2.23 1.77 -11.06
CA ARG A 66 -3.45 2.01 -10.27
C ARG A 66 -3.72 0.92 -9.24
N ILE A 67 -3.35 -0.33 -9.53
CA ILE A 67 -3.57 -1.47 -8.62
C ILE A 67 -2.65 -1.29 -7.41
N SER A 68 -1.37 -1.06 -7.66
CA SER A 68 -0.39 -0.89 -6.59
C SER A 68 -0.48 0.49 -5.92
N SER A 69 -1.21 1.45 -6.48
CA SER A 69 -1.39 2.77 -5.86
C SER A 69 -2.20 2.73 -4.57
N VAL A 70 -3.03 1.70 -4.36
CA VAL A 70 -3.84 1.58 -3.13
C VAL A 70 -2.99 1.45 -1.86
N VAL A 71 -1.74 0.98 -1.97
CA VAL A 71 -0.83 0.87 -0.82
C VAL A 71 -0.13 2.20 -0.50
N CYS A 72 -0.04 3.09 -1.48
CA CYS A 72 0.68 4.37 -1.40
C CYS A 72 -0.08 5.49 -0.68
N GLY A 73 -1.35 5.28 -0.31
CA GLY A 73 -2.16 6.28 0.38
C GLY A 73 -2.43 7.50 -0.50
N ARG A 74 -1.83 8.66 -0.18
CA ARG A 74 -1.98 9.89 -0.98
C ARG A 74 -1.13 9.88 -2.25
N TYR A 75 -0.14 9.00 -2.30
CA TYR A 75 0.79 8.90 -3.42
C TYR A 75 0.29 7.87 -4.44
N LYS A 76 0.98 7.81 -5.58
CA LYS A 76 0.70 6.87 -6.66
C LYS A 76 1.90 5.95 -6.81
N CYS A 77 1.66 4.68 -7.10
CA CYS A 77 2.75 3.75 -7.39
C CYS A 77 3.26 4.03 -8.81
N CYS A 78 4.45 4.61 -8.91
CA CYS A 78 5.09 4.90 -10.19
C CYS A 78 6.03 3.78 -10.56
N ARG A 79 5.79 3.15 -11.72
CA ARG A 79 6.59 2.04 -12.22
C ARG A 79 7.27 2.41 -13.53
N PRO A 80 8.52 1.98 -13.78
CA PRO A 80 9.16 2.13 -15.08
C PRO A 80 8.31 1.47 -16.17
N LYS A 81 8.22 2.14 -17.33
CA LYS A 81 7.56 1.60 -18.53
C LYS A 81 8.29 0.40 -19.10
#